data_AF-A0A354V0T1-F1
#
_entry.id   AF-A0A354V0T1-F1
#
_cell.length_a   1.000
_cell.length_b   1.000
_cell.length_c   1.000
_cell.angle_alpha   90.00
_cell.angle_beta   90.00
_cell.angle_gamma   90.00
#
_symmetry.space_group_name_H-M   'P 1'
#
loop_
_entity.id
_entity.type
_entity.pdbx_description
1 polymer ?
#
loop_
_entity_poly.entity_id
_entity_poly.type
_entity_poly.pdbx_seq_one_letter_code
_entity_poly.pdbx_strand_id
1 'polypeptide(L)'
;MTTAAFDFTPLLPAGLPAPAAKWTGLAKYSFVGGNNDPDQVPVEGLIDAVNAVLKREGKTLATYGLASGPQGYLPLRQFLTAKLKRDAGIACAADD
;
A
#
# COMPACT_ATOMS: atom_id res chain seq x y z
N MET A 1 -37.98 20.61 5.20
CA MET A 1 -36.88 21.59 5.36
C MET A 1 -35.59 20.91 4.94
N THR A 2 -34.98 21.35 3.85
CA THR A 2 -33.62 20.94 3.47
C THR A 2 -32.64 21.86 4.19
N THR A 3 -31.81 21.30 5.08
CA THR A 3 -30.77 22.04 5.81
C THR A 3 -29.69 22.46 4.82
N ALA A 4 -29.30 23.73 4.82
CA ALA A 4 -28.18 24.21 4.00
C ALA A 4 -26.87 23.54 4.45
N ALA A 5 -26.04 23.15 3.49
CA ALA A 5 -24.73 22.57 3.76
C ALA A 5 -23.80 23.62 4.39
N PHE A 6 -22.97 23.20 5.36
CA PHE A 6 -21.98 24.07 6.00
C PHE A 6 -20.85 24.40 5.02
N ASP A 7 -20.49 25.69 4.91
CA ASP A 7 -19.38 26.15 4.07
C ASP A 7 -18.05 26.11 4.84
N PHE A 8 -17.14 25.25 4.39
CA PHE A 8 -15.80 25.09 4.98
C PHE A 8 -14.78 26.10 4.43
N THR A 9 -15.11 26.85 3.38
CA THR A 9 -14.19 27.76 2.69
C THR A 9 -13.49 28.75 3.63
N PRO A 10 -14.17 29.36 4.63
CA PRO A 10 -13.52 30.31 5.55
C PRO A 10 -12.49 29.68 6.51
N LEU A 11 -12.46 28.35 6.63
CA LEU A 11 -11.53 27.63 7.52
C LEU A 11 -10.20 27.30 6.83
N LEU A 12 -10.12 27.50 5.51
CA LEU A 12 -8.95 27.18 4.72
C LEU A 12 -7.94 28.34 4.74
N PRO A 13 -6.64 28.07 4.99
CA PRO A 13 -5.58 29.05 4.79
C PRO A 13 -5.59 29.66 3.39
N ALA A 14 -5.18 30.93 3.28
CA ALA A 14 -5.03 31.59 1.98
C ALA A 14 -3.87 30.98 1.16
N GLY A 15 -4.00 31.01 -0.17
CA GLY A 15 -2.93 30.57 -1.09
C GLY A 15 -2.81 29.06 -1.29
N LEU A 16 -3.78 28.27 -0.82
CA LEU A 16 -3.82 26.84 -1.12
C LEU A 16 -4.02 26.58 -2.62
N PRO A 17 -3.47 25.47 -3.15
CA PRO A 17 -3.76 25.04 -4.51
C PRO A 17 -5.27 24.77 -4.69
N ALA A 18 -5.73 24.86 -5.94
CA ALA A 18 -7.09 24.43 -6.27
C ALA A 18 -7.31 22.96 -5.87
N PRO A 19 -8.53 22.59 -5.44
CA PRO A 19 -8.84 21.21 -5.09
C PRO A 19 -8.63 20.28 -6.28
N ALA A 20 -8.23 19.04 -5.99
CA ALA A 20 -8.11 18.01 -7.01
C ALA A 20 -9.46 17.80 -7.73
N ALA A 21 -9.39 17.64 -9.05
CA ALA A 21 -10.57 17.29 -9.84
C ALA A 21 -11.14 15.93 -9.40
N LYS A 22 -12.46 15.77 -9.52
CA LYS A 22 -13.11 14.47 -9.26
C LYS A 22 -12.60 13.43 -10.26
N TRP A 23 -12.37 12.22 -9.77
CA TRP A 23 -11.99 11.09 -10.62
C TRP A 23 -13.12 10.72 -11.58
N THR A 24 -12.80 10.60 -12.87
CA THR A 24 -13.76 10.27 -13.93
C THR A 24 -13.51 8.91 -14.58
N GLY A 25 -12.54 8.14 -14.07
CA GLY A 25 -12.15 6.84 -14.63
C GLY A 25 -10.89 6.89 -15.48
N LEU A 26 -10.37 5.71 -15.80
CA LEU A 26 -9.23 5.57 -16.72
C LEU A 26 -9.68 5.85 -18.15
N ALA A 27 -8.79 6.46 -18.93
CA ALA A 27 -8.95 6.49 -20.37
C ALA A 27 -8.96 5.06 -20.93
N LYS A 28 -9.72 4.83 -22.02
CA LYS A 28 -9.78 3.52 -22.71
C LYS A 28 -8.38 2.98 -23.04
N TYR A 29 -7.46 3.88 -23.39
CA TYR A 29 -6.05 3.59 -23.58
C TYR A 29 -5.25 4.56 -22.71
N SER A 30 -4.85 4.10 -21.53
CA SER A 30 -4.07 4.89 -20.57
C SER A 30 -2.58 4.57 -20.73
N PHE A 31 -1.81 5.55 -21.20
CA PHE A 31 -0.34 5.49 -21.24
C PHE A 31 0.31 6.22 -20.07
N VAL A 32 -0.48 6.55 -19.04
CA VAL A 32 -0.04 7.29 -17.87
C VAL A 32 0.12 6.33 -16.69
N GLY A 33 1.23 6.46 -15.96
CA GLY A 33 1.55 5.65 -14.78
C GLY A 33 2.32 4.37 -15.09
N GLY A 34 2.48 3.53 -14.07
CA GLY A 34 3.14 2.22 -14.14
C GLY A 34 2.20 1.09 -13.72
N ASN A 35 0.97 1.10 -14.24
CA ASN A 35 -0.03 0.09 -13.89
C ASN A 35 0.36 -1.26 -14.51
N ASN A 36 0.25 -2.33 -13.73
CA ASN A 36 0.39 -3.68 -14.25
C ASN A 36 -0.79 -4.05 -15.15
N ASP A 37 -0.55 -5.00 -16.06
CA ASP A 37 -1.61 -5.64 -16.84
C ASP A 37 -2.56 -6.40 -15.89
N PRO A 38 -3.87 -6.09 -15.87
CA PRO A 38 -4.83 -6.75 -14.98
C PRO A 38 -4.89 -8.27 -15.20
N ASP A 39 -4.70 -8.74 -16.44
CA ASP A 39 -4.77 -10.17 -16.76
C ASP A 39 -3.51 -10.93 -16.27
N GLN A 40 -2.43 -10.21 -15.92
CA GLN A 40 -1.20 -10.77 -15.36
C GLN A 40 -1.16 -10.75 -13.83
N VAL A 41 -2.18 -10.20 -13.16
CA VAL A 41 -2.24 -10.20 -11.70
C VAL A 41 -2.60 -11.61 -11.22
N PRO A 42 -1.75 -12.30 -10.43
CA PRO A 42 -2.00 -13.67 -10.01
C PRO A 42 -2.96 -13.72 -8.81
N VAL A 43 -4.22 -13.34 -9.01
CA VAL A 43 -5.22 -13.17 -7.94
C VAL A 43 -5.37 -14.41 -7.06
N GLU A 44 -5.51 -15.60 -7.66
CA GLU A 44 -5.65 -16.85 -6.91
C GLU A 44 -4.40 -17.14 -6.05
N GLY A 45 -3.21 -16.93 -6.61
CA GLY A 45 -1.95 -17.11 -5.87
C GLY A 45 -1.82 -16.13 -4.70
N LEU A 46 -2.32 -14.90 -4.85
CA LEU A 46 -2.36 -13.92 -3.77
C LEU A 46 -3.32 -14.34 -2.66
N ILE A 47 -4.50 -14.88 -3.02
CA ILE A 47 -5.47 -15.39 -2.05
C ILE A 47 -4.87 -16.54 -1.25
N ASP A 48 -4.21 -17.50 -1.91
CA ASP A 48 -3.54 -18.63 -1.26
C ASP A 48 -2.43 -18.16 -0.30
N ALA A 49 -1.60 -17.21 -0.75
CA ALA A 49 -0.55 -16.65 0.08
C ALA A 49 -1.09 -15.96 1.34
N VAL A 50 -2.14 -15.14 1.19
CA VAL A 50 -2.81 -14.47 2.32
C VAL A 50 -3.39 -15.49 3.29
N ASN A 51 -4.10 -16.51 2.80
CA ASN A 51 -4.64 -17.58 3.64
C ASN A 51 -3.56 -18.30 4.44
N ALA A 52 -2.42 -18.60 3.82
CA ALA A 52 -1.30 -19.26 4.49
C ALA A 52 -0.70 -18.39 5.61
N VAL A 53 -0.52 -17.09 5.37
CA VAL A 53 0.01 -16.14 6.37
C VAL A 53 -0.96 -15.95 7.52
N LEU A 54 -2.25 -15.73 7.22
CA LEU A 54 -3.28 -15.56 8.26
C LEU A 54 -3.39 -16.78 9.16
N LYS A 55 -3.33 -18.00 8.60
CA LYS A 55 -3.33 -19.24 9.39
C LYS A 55 -2.09 -19.35 10.28
N ARG A 56 -0.91 -18.94 9.79
CA ARG A 56 0.34 -19.05 10.52
C ARG A 56 0.43 -18.06 11.69
N GLU A 57 0.02 -16.81 11.47
CA GLU A 57 0.38 -15.70 12.36
C GLU A 57 -0.67 -14.59 12.44
N GLY A 58 -1.90 -14.81 11.95
CA GLY A 58 -2.95 -13.78 11.93
C GLY A 58 -3.30 -13.18 13.30
N LYS A 59 -3.02 -13.89 14.40
CA LYS A 59 -3.18 -13.36 15.76
C LYS A 59 -2.29 -12.14 16.05
N THR A 60 -1.16 -11.99 15.35
CA THR A 60 -0.25 -10.85 15.52
C THR A 60 -0.84 -9.53 15.06
N LEU A 61 -1.90 -9.56 14.23
CA LEU A 61 -2.68 -8.37 13.83
C LEU A 61 -3.23 -7.57 15.01
N ALA A 62 -3.36 -8.19 16.20
CA ALA A 62 -3.79 -7.51 17.42
C ALA A 62 -2.73 -6.56 18.02
N THR A 63 -1.52 -6.49 17.45
CA THR A 63 -0.41 -5.69 17.97
C THR A 63 0.17 -4.77 16.91
N TYR A 64 0.55 -3.55 17.31
CA TYR A 64 1.31 -2.66 16.43
C TYR A 64 2.59 -3.33 15.95
N GLY A 65 2.87 -3.20 14.66
CA GLY A 65 4.04 -3.82 14.03
C GLY A 65 3.97 -5.34 13.91
N LEU A 66 2.81 -5.99 14.13
CA LEU A 66 2.65 -7.45 13.96
C LEU A 66 3.65 -8.25 14.80
N ALA A 67 3.88 -7.82 16.05
CA ALA A 67 4.93 -8.33 16.93
C ALA A 67 6.37 -8.27 16.35
N SER A 68 6.58 -7.52 15.27
CA SER A 68 7.88 -7.32 14.60
C SER A 68 8.50 -5.94 14.86
N GLY A 69 7.82 -5.08 15.64
CA GLY A 69 8.29 -3.75 15.99
C GLY A 69 8.06 -2.68 14.91
N PRO A 70 8.59 -1.45 15.11
CA PRO A 70 8.27 -0.28 14.28
C PRO A 70 8.85 -0.34 12.86
N GLN A 71 9.83 -1.20 12.60
CA GLN A 71 10.38 -1.40 11.25
C GLN A 71 9.47 -2.24 10.33
N GLY A 72 8.34 -2.71 10.85
CA GLY A 72 7.40 -3.54 10.12
C GLY A 72 7.75 -5.03 10.16
N TYR A 73 7.00 -5.81 9.37
CA TYR A 73 6.99 -7.27 9.42
C TYR A 73 8.38 -7.88 9.14
N LEU A 74 8.98 -8.49 10.16
CA LEU A 74 10.36 -8.99 10.11
C LEU A 74 10.60 -10.04 9.01
N PRO A 75 9.73 -11.03 8.79
CA PRO A 75 9.93 -12.02 7.73
C PRO A 75 9.95 -11.41 6.32
N LEU A 76 9.23 -10.30 6.08
CA LEU A 76 9.33 -9.57 4.81
C LEU A 76 10.70 -8.89 4.67
N ARG A 77 11.21 -8.25 5.73
CA ARG A 77 12.55 -7.63 5.71
C ARG A 77 13.63 -8.67 5.42
N GLN A 78 13.56 -9.83 6.05
CA GLN A 78 14.47 -10.96 5.80
C GLN A 78 14.37 -11.50 4.36
N PHE A 79 13.16 -11.61 3.83
CA PHE A 79 12.97 -11.99 2.43
C PHE A 79 13.60 -10.97 1.48
N LEU A 80 13.42 -9.68 1.75
CA LEU A 80 13.96 -8.59 0.93
C LEU A 80 15.49 -8.58 0.95
N THR A 81 16.14 -8.72 2.10
CA THR A 81 17.62 -8.73 2.15
C THR A 81 18.21 -9.93 1.39
N ALA A 82 17.59 -11.11 1.53
CA ALA A 82 17.96 -12.29 0.75
C ALA A 82 17.76 -12.07 -0.76
N LYS A 83 16.65 -11.44 -1.15
CA LYS A 83 16.35 -11.10 -2.55
C LYS A 83 17.34 -10.08 -3.11
N LEU A 84 17.65 -9.02 -2.37
CA LEU A 84 18.57 -7.96 -2.75
C LEU A 84 19.98 -8.50 -2.95
N LYS A 85 20.45 -9.36 -2.04
CA LYS A 85 21.75 -10.02 -2.20
C LYS A 85 21.79 -10.90 -3.46
N ARG A 86 20.75 -11.70 -3.67
CA ARG A 86 20.70 -12.67 -4.78
C ARG A 86 20.59 -11.97 -6.16
N ASP A 87 19.71 -10.99 -6.27
CA ASP A 87 19.31 -10.44 -7.56
C ASP A 87 20.07 -9.15 -7.92
N ALA A 88 20.60 -8.44 -6.91
CA ALA A 88 21.27 -7.16 -7.09
C ALA A 88 22.67 -7.08 -6.43
N GLY A 89 23.14 -8.15 -5.76
CA GLY A 89 24.44 -8.16 -5.08
C GLY A 89 24.53 -7.23 -3.87
N ILE A 90 23.41 -6.68 -3.39
CA ILE A 90 23.38 -5.74 -2.28
C ILE A 90 23.41 -6.52 -0.96
N ALA A 91 24.47 -6.29 -0.17
CA ALA A 91 24.59 -6.87 1.16
C ALA A 91 24.02 -5.89 2.21
N CYS A 92 22.91 -6.26 2.82
CA CYS A 92 22.29 -5.57 3.95
C CYS A 92 21.68 -6.58 4.95
N ALA A 93 21.52 -6.15 6.19
CA ALA A 93 20.80 -6.85 7.26
C ALA A 93 19.33 -6.43 7.31
N ALA A 94 18.48 -7.24 7.93
CA ALA A 94 17.05 -6.93 8.03
C ALA A 94 16.81 -5.62 8.80
N ASP A 95 17.70 -5.27 9.72
CA ASP A 95 17.60 -4.11 10.61
C ASP A 95 18.34 -2.85 10.10
N ASP A 96 18.95 -2.92 8.90
CA ASP A 96 19.55 -1.76 8.22
C ASP A 96 18.47 -0.79 7.69
#